data_AF-A0A2U3EW78-F1
#
_entry.id   AF-A0A2U3EW78-F1
#
_cell.length_a   1.000
_cell.length_b   1.000
_cell.length_c   1.000
_cell.angle_alpha   90.00
_cell.angle_beta   90.00
_cell.angle_gamma   90.00
#
_symmetry.space_group_name_H-M   'P 1'
#
loop_
_entity.id
_entity.type
_entity.pdbx_description
1 polymer ?
#
loop_
_entity_poly.entity_id
_entity_poly.type
_entity_poly.pdbx_seq_one_letter_code
_entity_poly.pdbx_strand_id
1 'polypeptide(L)'
;MSQVTQNKVVAAPVPMTPLQEFWHYFKRNKGAVVGLVYVVIMILIAVFANFLAPYNPADQFRDALLAPPAWQDGGSLAHLLGTDDVGRDVLSRLMYGARLSLLVGCLVVVLSLIMGVVLGLVAGYFGGIVDNIIMRIVDIMLALPSLLLALVLVAIFGPSIGNAALALTFVALPHYVR
;
A
#
# COMPACT_ATOMS: atom_id res chain seq x y z
N MET A 1 -65.05 -34.71 6.10
CA MET A 1 -64.25 -33.47 6.04
C MET A 1 -62.78 -33.83 6.25
N SER A 2 -62.05 -34.12 5.17
CA SER A 2 -60.60 -34.34 5.24
C SER A 2 -59.89 -33.00 5.07
N GLN A 3 -59.27 -32.52 6.16
CA GLN A 3 -58.36 -31.38 6.13
C GLN A 3 -57.10 -31.83 5.40
N VAL A 4 -56.94 -31.37 4.15
CA VAL A 4 -55.68 -31.53 3.40
C VAL A 4 -54.69 -30.54 3.99
N THR A 5 -53.77 -31.03 4.82
CA THR A 5 -52.63 -30.27 5.34
C THR A 5 -51.80 -29.77 4.16
N GLN A 6 -51.90 -28.47 3.85
CA GLN A 6 -51.00 -27.81 2.91
C GLN A 6 -49.58 -27.89 3.48
N ASN A 7 -48.80 -28.83 2.97
CA ASN A 7 -47.37 -28.89 3.23
C ASN A 7 -46.75 -27.66 2.55
N LYS A 8 -46.40 -26.65 3.33
CA LYS A 8 -45.61 -25.50 2.88
C LYS A 8 -44.27 -26.06 2.40
N VAL A 9 -44.10 -26.13 1.07
CA VAL A 9 -42.82 -26.50 0.47
C VAL A 9 -41.82 -25.44 0.92
N VAL A 10 -40.93 -25.82 1.84
CA VAL A 10 -39.83 -24.96 2.28
C VAL A 10 -38.93 -24.79 1.06
N ALA A 11 -39.07 -23.65 0.39
CA ALA A 11 -38.23 -23.31 -0.74
C ALA A 11 -36.77 -23.36 -0.31
N ALA A 12 -35.92 -24.00 -1.10
CA ALA A 12 -34.49 -24.04 -0.85
C ALA A 12 -33.94 -22.60 -0.73
N PRO A 13 -33.04 -22.31 0.22
CA PRO A 13 -32.47 -20.97 0.36
C PRO A 13 -31.81 -20.56 -0.95
N VAL A 14 -32.06 -19.31 -1.36
CA VAL A 14 -31.52 -18.74 -2.60
C VAL A 14 -29.99 -18.84 -2.55
N PRO A 15 -29.31 -19.38 -3.58
CA PRO A 15 -27.87 -19.48 -3.60
C PRO A 15 -27.25 -18.08 -3.52
N MET A 16 -26.27 -17.91 -2.63
CA MET A 16 -25.57 -16.64 -2.44
C MET A 16 -24.71 -16.34 -3.67
N THR A 17 -24.60 -15.07 -4.04
CA THR A 17 -23.67 -14.67 -5.12
C THR A 17 -22.22 -14.74 -4.64
N PRO A 18 -21.21 -14.86 -5.55
CA PRO A 18 -19.80 -14.96 -5.15
C PRO A 18 -19.33 -13.80 -4.24
N LEU A 19 -19.83 -12.58 -4.45
CA LEU A 19 -19.53 -11.43 -3.58
C LEU A 19 -20.19 -11.55 -2.20
N GLN A 20 -21.43 -12.04 -2.14
CA GLN A 20 -22.14 -12.25 -0.88
C GLN A 20 -21.47 -13.34 -0.05
N GLU A 21 -21.03 -14.41 -0.71
CA GLU A 21 -20.30 -15.51 -0.08
C GLU A 21 -18.93 -15.05 0.44
N PHE A 22 -18.15 -14.34 -0.37
CA PHE A 22 -16.89 -13.73 0.06
C PHE A 22 -17.08 -12.85 1.29
N TRP A 23 -18.06 -11.94 1.27
CA TRP A 23 -18.31 -11.01 2.38
C TRP A 23 -18.80 -11.72 3.64
N HIS A 24 -19.59 -12.79 3.49
CA HIS A 24 -20.04 -13.62 4.61
C HIS A 24 -18.86 -14.25 5.34
N TYR A 25 -17.92 -14.86 4.60
CA TYR A 25 -16.72 -15.44 5.20
C TYR A 25 -15.74 -14.38 5.71
N PHE A 26 -15.57 -13.27 4.99
CA PHE A 26 -14.67 -12.19 5.36
C PHE A 26 -15.07 -11.56 6.70
N LYS A 27 -16.36 -11.26 6.89
CA LYS A 27 -16.87 -10.70 8.16
C LYS A 27 -16.69 -11.62 9.37
N ARG A 28 -16.64 -12.93 9.15
CA ARG A 28 -16.43 -13.91 10.21
C ARG A 28 -15.00 -13.83 10.77
N ASN A 29 -14.04 -13.35 9.97
CA ASN A 29 -12.68 -13.09 10.41
C ASN A 29 -12.55 -11.66 10.95
N LYS A 30 -12.66 -11.50 12.27
CA LYS A 30 -12.55 -10.19 12.95
C LYS A 30 -11.24 -9.46 12.62
N GLY A 31 -10.13 -10.19 12.47
CA GLY A 31 -8.84 -9.60 12.12
C GLY A 31 -8.83 -9.00 10.72
N ALA A 32 -9.41 -9.71 9.74
CA ALA A 32 -9.54 -9.21 8.37
C ALA A 32 -10.41 -7.95 8.29
N VAL A 33 -11.50 -7.89 9.07
CA VAL A 33 -12.37 -6.70 9.14
C VAL A 33 -11.64 -5.51 9.76
N VAL A 34 -10.91 -5.70 10.86
CA VAL A 34 -10.13 -4.62 11.49
C VAL A 34 -9.06 -4.09 10.52
N GLY A 35 -8.37 -4.99 9.81
CA GLY A 35 -7.40 -4.61 8.78
C GLY A 35 -8.04 -3.80 7.64
N LEU A 36 -9.20 -4.23 7.15
CA LEU A 36 -9.94 -3.50 6.12
C LEU A 36 -10.34 -2.09 6.59
N VAL A 37 -10.86 -1.97 7.81
CA VAL A 37 -11.23 -0.66 8.39
C VAL A 37 -10.01 0.24 8.47
N TYR A 38 -8.86 -0.26 8.93
CA TYR A 38 -7.62 0.51 8.98
C TYR A 38 -7.16 1.00 7.60
N VAL A 39 -7.15 0.12 6.59
CA VAL A 39 -6.79 0.48 5.22
C VAL A 39 -7.74 1.53 4.65
N VAL A 40 -9.05 1.38 4.86
CA VAL A 40 -10.05 2.36 4.43
C VAL A 40 -9.81 3.72 5.08
N ILE A 41 -9.54 3.77 6.39
CA ILE A 41 -9.21 5.02 7.09
C ILE A 41 -7.95 5.67 6.48
N MET A 42 -6.89 4.90 6.25
CA MET A 42 -5.66 5.42 5.62
C MET A 42 -5.92 5.99 4.22
N ILE A 43 -6.73 5.31 3.41
CA ILE A 43 -7.11 5.79 2.08
C ILE A 43 -7.93 7.09 2.19
N LEU A 44 -8.88 7.16 3.11
CA LEU A 44 -9.69 8.37 3.33
C LEU A 44 -8.79 9.55 3.75
N ILE A 45 -7.87 9.35 4.70
CA ILE A 45 -6.91 10.38 5.11
C ILE A 45 -6.08 10.84 3.92
N ALA A 46 -5.55 9.92 3.13
CA ALA A 46 -4.74 10.24 1.96
C ALA A 46 -5.53 11.01 0.88
N VAL A 47 -6.74 10.56 0.55
CA VAL A 47 -7.57 11.21 -0.48
C VAL A 47 -8.00 12.59 -0.01
N PHE A 48 -8.51 12.70 1.22
CA PHE A 48 -9.01 13.94 1.79
C PHE A 48 -7.94 14.80 2.47
N ALA A 49 -6.64 14.51 2.30
CA ALA A 49 -5.56 15.27 2.92
C ALA A 49 -5.62 16.77 2.62
N ASN A 50 -6.10 17.17 1.44
CA ASN A 50 -6.26 18.60 1.10
C ASN A 50 -7.30 19.34 1.97
N PHE A 51 -8.23 18.60 2.59
CA PHE A 51 -9.29 19.17 3.44
C PHE A 51 -9.05 18.89 4.92
N LEU A 52 -8.39 17.77 5.26
CA LEU A 52 -8.12 17.40 6.65
C LEU A 52 -6.80 17.99 7.18
N ALA A 53 -5.81 18.24 6.32
CA ALA A 53 -4.54 18.79 6.77
C ALA A 53 -4.73 20.25 7.23
N PRO A 54 -4.26 20.63 8.43
CA PRO A 54 -4.38 22.01 8.91
C PRO A 54 -3.58 23.02 8.08
N TYR A 55 -2.45 22.60 7.50
CA TYR A 55 -1.54 23.46 6.74
C TYR A 55 -1.10 22.82 5.43
N ASN A 56 -0.55 23.62 4.52
CA ASN A 56 0.12 23.08 3.34
C ASN A 56 1.45 22.42 3.78
N PRO A 57 1.77 21.19 3.32
CA PRO A 57 2.97 20.47 3.72
C PRO A 57 4.30 21.17 3.35
N ALA A 58 4.26 22.17 2.46
CA ALA A 58 5.42 22.96 2.06
C ALA A 58 5.60 24.25 2.87
N ASP A 59 4.59 24.67 3.65
CA ASP A 59 4.65 25.89 4.44
C ASP A 59 5.68 25.75 5.57
N GLN A 60 6.47 26.81 5.78
CA GLN A 60 7.54 26.86 6.77
C GLN A 60 7.28 27.99 7.76
N PHE A 61 7.09 27.63 9.03
CA PHE A 61 6.87 28.55 10.14
C PHE A 61 8.19 28.76 10.89
N ARG A 62 8.91 29.84 10.56
CA ARG A 62 10.23 30.14 11.15
C ARG A 62 10.18 30.41 12.66
N ASP A 63 9.02 30.80 13.17
CA ASP A 63 8.80 31.06 14.59
C ASP A 63 8.53 29.77 15.39
N ALA A 64 8.36 28.64 14.70
CA ALA A 64 8.06 27.34 15.29
C ALA A 64 9.00 26.28 14.71
N LEU A 65 10.31 26.41 14.93
CA LEU A 65 11.29 25.39 14.55
C LEU A 65 11.39 24.33 15.65
N LEU A 66 11.36 23.04 15.28
CA LEU A 66 11.43 21.92 16.24
C LEU A 66 10.43 22.05 17.40
N ALA A 67 9.24 22.58 17.12
CA ALA A 67 8.21 22.74 18.12
C ALA A 67 7.76 21.35 18.59
N PRO A 68 7.72 21.09 19.90
CA PRO A 68 7.29 19.79 20.39
C PRO A 68 5.78 19.60 20.17
N PRO A 69 5.30 18.35 20.22
CA PRO A 69 3.88 18.05 20.07
C PRO A 69 3.04 18.72 21.15
N ALA A 70 1.74 18.93 20.88
CA ALA A 70 0.85 19.70 21.74
C ALA A 70 0.67 19.16 23.18
N TRP A 71 1.01 17.90 23.42
CA TRP A 71 0.94 17.26 24.75
C TRP A 71 2.24 17.35 25.57
N GLN A 72 3.29 17.99 25.04
CA GLN A 72 4.56 18.21 25.73
C GLN A 72 4.72 19.67 26.14
N ASP A 73 5.57 19.93 27.14
CA ASP A 73 5.90 21.28 27.58
C ASP A 73 6.51 22.09 26.43
N GLY A 74 5.96 23.27 26.17
CA GLY A 74 6.33 24.12 25.03
C GLY A 74 5.62 23.78 23.71
N GLY A 75 4.71 22.80 23.71
CA GLY A 75 3.88 22.45 22.56
C GLY A 75 2.70 23.38 22.36
N SER A 76 2.17 23.45 21.14
CA SER A 76 1.02 24.29 20.79
C SER A 76 -0.04 23.50 20.01
N LEU A 77 -1.32 23.79 20.27
CA LEU A 77 -2.44 23.23 19.50
C LEU A 77 -2.46 23.71 18.03
N ALA A 78 -1.68 24.75 17.70
CA ALA A 78 -1.48 25.14 16.31
C ALA A 78 -0.82 24.01 15.52
N HIS A 79 0.22 23.38 16.07
CA HIS A 79 0.92 22.25 15.46
C HIS A 79 0.75 20.99 16.32
N LEU A 80 -0.33 20.24 16.07
CA LEU A 80 -0.74 19.14 16.95
C LEU A 80 0.38 18.10 17.20
N LEU A 81 1.10 17.72 16.14
CA LEU A 81 2.25 16.80 16.21
C LEU A 81 3.61 17.51 16.27
N GLY A 82 3.62 18.84 16.40
CA GLY A 82 4.82 19.66 16.34
C GLY A 82 5.29 19.95 14.92
N THR A 83 6.50 20.49 14.82
CA THR A 83 7.13 20.89 13.56
C THR A 83 8.51 20.27 13.38
N ASP A 84 8.98 20.21 12.13
CA ASP A 84 10.32 19.72 11.80
C ASP A 84 11.42 20.79 11.98
N ASP A 85 12.65 20.45 11.59
CA ASP A 85 13.86 21.30 11.66
C ASP A 85 13.78 22.57 10.81
N VAL A 86 12.83 22.63 9.87
CA VAL A 86 12.58 23.80 9.02
C VAL A 86 11.20 24.43 9.33
N GLY A 87 10.54 23.99 10.41
CA GLY A 87 9.27 24.57 10.87
C GLY A 87 8.06 24.16 10.04
N ARG A 88 8.08 23.00 9.37
CA ARG A 88 6.91 22.47 8.66
C ARG A 88 6.05 21.64 9.60
N ASP A 89 4.74 21.75 9.45
CA ASP A 89 3.78 21.00 10.27
C ASP A 89 3.87 19.49 10.01
N VAL A 90 4.20 18.71 11.05
CA VAL A 90 4.43 17.26 10.94
C VAL A 90 3.15 16.52 10.60
N LEU A 91 2.00 16.92 11.17
CA LEU A 91 0.71 16.27 10.91
C LEU A 91 0.33 16.38 9.43
N SER A 92 0.37 17.58 8.88
CA SER A 92 0.09 17.85 7.47
C SER A 92 1.04 17.07 6.57
N ARG A 93 2.34 17.04 6.90
CA ARG A 93 3.34 16.23 6.17
C ARG A 93 3.05 14.73 6.21
N LEU A 94 2.57 14.19 7.32
CA LEU A 94 2.20 12.78 7.41
C LEU A 94 0.97 12.44 6.56
N MET A 95 -0.05 13.31 6.54
CA MET A 95 -1.27 13.08 5.76
C MET A 95 -1.00 13.10 4.25
N TYR A 96 -0.26 14.11 3.79
CA TYR A 96 0.19 14.17 2.39
C TYR A 96 1.22 13.08 2.05
N GLY A 97 2.09 12.73 3.02
CA GLY A 97 3.02 11.62 2.91
C GLY A 97 2.29 10.29 2.71
N ALA A 98 1.22 10.03 3.45
CA ALA A 98 0.39 8.83 3.29
C ALA A 98 -0.18 8.71 1.88
N ARG A 99 -0.64 9.82 1.27
CA ARG A 99 -1.07 9.85 -0.14
C ARG A 99 0.05 9.41 -1.08
N LEU A 100 1.24 9.97 -0.94
CA LEU A 100 2.39 9.62 -1.77
C LEU A 100 2.81 8.15 -1.57
N SER A 101 2.90 7.68 -0.32
CA SER A 101 3.27 6.30 0.00
C SER A 101 2.28 5.28 -0.57
N LEU A 102 0.98 5.54 -0.49
CA LEU A 102 -0.05 4.66 -1.06
C LEU A 102 0.03 4.62 -2.59
N LEU A 103 0.21 5.78 -3.25
CA LEU A 103 0.34 5.84 -4.72
C LEU A 103 1.61 5.12 -5.20
N VAL A 104 2.76 5.40 -4.57
CA VAL A 104 4.03 4.77 -4.92
C VAL A 104 3.97 3.27 -4.65
N GLY A 105 3.45 2.84 -3.50
CA GLY A 105 3.30 1.42 -3.17
C GLY A 105 2.41 0.67 -4.16
N CYS A 106 1.27 1.27 -4.52
CA CYS A 106 0.37 0.70 -5.53
C CYS A 106 1.05 0.59 -6.90
N LEU A 107 1.74 1.65 -7.33
CA LEU A 107 2.46 1.67 -8.61
C LEU A 107 3.55 0.59 -8.66
N VAL A 108 4.36 0.48 -7.61
CA VAL A 108 5.40 -0.55 -7.49
C VAL A 108 4.81 -1.94 -7.60
N VAL A 109 3.75 -2.24 -6.84
CA VAL A 109 3.11 -3.56 -6.86
C VAL A 109 2.56 -3.89 -8.24
N VAL A 110 1.84 -2.97 -8.88
CA VAL A 110 1.25 -3.21 -10.21
C VAL A 110 2.33 -3.43 -11.26
N LEU A 111 3.35 -2.57 -11.31
CA LEU A 111 4.43 -2.69 -12.29
C LEU A 111 5.25 -3.96 -12.07
N SER A 112 5.62 -4.26 -10.83
CA SER A 112 6.38 -5.47 -10.50
C SER A 112 5.57 -6.73 -10.77
N LEU A 113 4.26 -6.72 -10.52
CA LEU A 113 3.37 -7.82 -10.86
C LEU A 113 3.33 -8.06 -12.37
N ILE A 114 3.09 -7.01 -13.17
CA ILE A 114 3.01 -7.13 -14.64
C ILE A 114 4.34 -7.67 -15.19
N MET A 115 5.46 -7.04 -14.84
CA MET A 115 6.77 -7.44 -15.32
C MET A 115 7.16 -8.83 -14.81
N GLY A 116 6.91 -9.11 -13.54
CA GLY A 116 7.22 -10.39 -12.90
C GLY A 116 6.45 -11.54 -13.53
N VAL A 117 5.13 -11.38 -13.72
CA VAL A 117 4.28 -12.37 -14.38
C VAL A 117 4.73 -12.60 -15.82
N VAL A 118 5.05 -11.54 -16.58
CA VAL A 118 5.55 -11.70 -17.95
C VAL A 118 6.85 -12.50 -17.98
N LEU A 119 7.82 -12.16 -17.13
CA LEU A 119 9.10 -12.87 -17.05
C LEU A 119 8.93 -14.32 -16.57
N GLY A 120 8.08 -14.55 -15.56
CA GLY A 120 7.78 -15.89 -15.03
C GLY A 120 7.07 -16.77 -16.06
N LEU A 121 6.13 -16.21 -16.83
CA LEU A 121 5.49 -16.92 -17.93
C LEU A 121 6.48 -17.26 -19.05
N VAL A 122 7.39 -16.35 -19.40
CA VAL A 122 8.45 -16.61 -20.39
C VAL A 122 9.38 -17.73 -19.91
N ALA A 123 9.81 -17.68 -18.64
CA ALA A 123 10.64 -18.72 -18.04
C ALA A 123 9.92 -20.08 -18.04
N GLY A 124 8.67 -20.12 -17.57
CA GLY A 124 7.87 -21.35 -17.49
C GLY A 124 7.44 -21.92 -18.84
N TYR A 125 7.20 -21.09 -19.86
CA TYR A 125 6.77 -21.53 -21.18
C TYR A 125 7.92 -22.10 -22.01
N PHE A 126 9.06 -21.41 -22.08
CA PHE A 126 10.20 -21.87 -22.89
C PHE A 126 11.09 -22.89 -22.16
N GLY A 127 11.20 -22.79 -20.84
CA GLY A 127 12.06 -23.64 -20.03
C GLY A 127 13.55 -23.59 -20.42
N GLY A 128 14.31 -24.55 -19.90
CA GLY A 128 15.70 -24.80 -20.29
C GLY A 128 16.64 -23.61 -20.04
N ILE A 129 17.29 -23.11 -21.10
CA ILE A 129 18.28 -22.03 -20.99
C ILE A 129 17.62 -20.70 -20.61
N VAL A 130 16.43 -20.42 -21.15
CA VAL A 130 15.72 -19.14 -20.91
C VAL A 130 15.33 -19.04 -19.44
N ASP A 131 14.75 -20.10 -18.89
CA ASP A 131 14.44 -20.23 -17.47
C ASP A 131 15.69 -20.03 -16.60
N ASN A 132 16.77 -20.78 -16.88
CA ASN A 132 18.01 -20.69 -16.11
C ASN A 132 18.61 -19.28 -16.12
N ILE A 133 18.58 -18.55 -17.25
CA ILE A 133 19.08 -17.17 -17.32
C ILE A 133 18.20 -16.23 -16.49
N ILE A 134 16.88 -16.30 -16.65
CA ILE A 134 15.94 -15.43 -15.92
C ILE A 134 16.06 -15.68 -14.41
N MET A 135 16.02 -16.94 -14.00
CA MET A 135 16.15 -17.32 -12.59
C MET A 135 17.51 -16.94 -12.02
N ARG A 136 18.59 -17.01 -12.81
CA ARG A 136 19.91 -16.58 -12.34
C ARG A 136 19.99 -15.07 -12.11
N ILE A 137 19.37 -14.26 -12.97
CA ILE A 137 19.28 -12.80 -12.76
C ILE A 137 18.49 -12.51 -11.48
N VAL A 138 17.35 -13.17 -11.30
CA VAL A 138 16.48 -13.05 -10.12
C VAL A 138 17.23 -13.42 -8.83
N ASP A 139 17.99 -14.52 -8.85
CA ASP A 139 18.80 -14.98 -7.71
C ASP A 139 19.89 -13.97 -7.34
N ILE A 140 20.55 -13.37 -8.33
CA ILE A 140 21.56 -12.31 -8.10
C ILE A 140 20.93 -11.10 -7.44
N MET A 141 19.72 -10.70 -7.87
CA MET A 141 19.00 -9.58 -7.26
C MET A 141 18.63 -9.87 -5.80
N LEU A 142 18.22 -11.10 -5.48
CA LEU A 142 17.89 -11.53 -4.11
C LEU A 142 19.11 -11.71 -3.21
N ALA A 143 20.29 -11.94 -3.78
CA ALA A 143 21.54 -12.06 -3.02
C ALA A 143 21.99 -10.71 -2.42
N LEU A 144 21.57 -9.58 -3.02
CA LEU A 144 21.87 -8.25 -2.52
C LEU A 144 20.80 -7.81 -1.50
N PRO A 145 21.17 -7.12 -0.40
CA PRO A 145 20.18 -6.53 0.49
C PRO A 145 19.29 -5.55 -0.29
N SER A 146 17.96 -5.69 -0.17
CA SER A 146 16.98 -4.95 -0.98
C SER A 146 17.14 -3.43 -0.90
N LEU A 147 17.46 -2.91 0.29
CA LEU A 147 17.75 -1.49 0.50
C LEU A 147 19.00 -1.04 -0.26
N LEU A 148 20.04 -1.88 -0.29
CA LEU A 148 21.29 -1.59 -1.01
C LEU A 148 21.05 -1.56 -2.52
N LEU A 149 20.32 -2.54 -3.05
CA LEU A 149 19.92 -2.57 -4.45
C LEU A 149 19.06 -1.34 -4.83
N ALA A 150 18.09 -0.98 -3.99
CA ALA A 150 17.26 0.20 -4.22
C ALA A 150 18.09 1.49 -4.25
N LEU A 151 19.03 1.66 -3.33
CA LEU A 151 19.90 2.84 -3.28
C LEU A 151 20.81 2.94 -4.51
N VAL A 152 21.39 1.82 -4.97
CA VAL A 152 22.22 1.80 -6.19
C VAL A 152 21.39 2.19 -7.41
N LEU A 153 20.18 1.63 -7.56
CA LEU A 153 19.30 1.98 -8.67
C LEU A 153 18.86 3.46 -8.63
N VAL A 154 18.52 3.99 -7.45
CA VAL A 154 18.21 5.43 -7.30
C VAL A 154 19.41 6.31 -7.60
N ALA A 155 20.62 5.90 -7.21
CA ALA A 155 21.84 6.63 -7.52
C ALA A 155 22.12 6.67 -9.03
N ILE A 156 21.82 5.58 -9.76
CA ILE A 156 21.97 5.49 -11.22
C ILE A 156 20.88 6.32 -11.93
N PHE A 157 19.62 6.21 -11.52
CA PHE A 157 18.50 6.91 -12.15
C PHE A 157 18.41 8.40 -11.76
N GLY A 158 19.06 8.79 -10.67
CA GLY A 158 19.02 10.13 -10.09
C GLY A 158 17.86 10.32 -9.09
N PRO A 159 17.99 11.30 -8.17
CA PRO A 159 17.04 11.48 -7.08
C PRO A 159 15.70 12.06 -7.56
N SER A 160 14.67 11.23 -7.60
CA SER A 160 13.27 11.67 -7.75
C SER A 160 12.31 10.63 -7.17
N ILE A 161 11.09 11.03 -6.80
CA ILE A 161 10.05 10.10 -6.32
C ILE A 161 9.72 9.05 -7.39
N GLY A 162 9.66 9.47 -8.67
CA GLY A 162 9.40 8.56 -9.79
C GLY A 162 10.52 7.54 -9.98
N ASN A 163 11.78 7.97 -9.95
CA ASN A 163 12.94 7.09 -10.07
C ASN A 163 13.05 6.14 -8.87
N ALA A 164 12.72 6.61 -7.67
CA ALA A 164 12.62 5.75 -6.49
C ALA A 164 11.54 4.68 -6.64
N ALA A 165 10.37 5.04 -7.17
CA ALA A 165 9.31 4.07 -7.46
C ALA A 165 9.75 3.03 -8.51
N LEU A 166 10.45 3.45 -9.57
CA LEU A 166 11.00 2.53 -10.57
C LEU A 166 12.07 1.61 -9.97
N ALA A 167 12.99 2.15 -9.17
CA ALA A 167 14.00 1.36 -8.47
C ALA A 167 13.36 0.30 -7.56
N LEU A 168 12.36 0.69 -6.77
CA LEU A 168 11.60 -0.23 -5.92
C LEU A 168 10.84 -1.28 -6.76
N THR A 169 10.36 -0.93 -7.94
CA THR A 169 9.73 -1.86 -8.88
C THR A 169 10.70 -2.98 -9.25
N PHE A 170 11.93 -2.64 -9.66
CA PHE A 170 12.96 -3.63 -9.96
C PHE A 170 13.32 -4.49 -8.75
N VAL A 171 13.48 -3.86 -7.58
CA VAL A 171 13.81 -4.56 -6.33
C VAL A 171 12.73 -5.58 -5.95
N ALA A 172 11.46 -5.28 -6.21
CA ALA A 172 10.34 -6.17 -5.92
C ALA A 172 10.08 -7.25 -6.99
N LEU A 173 10.64 -7.11 -8.21
CA LEU A 173 10.45 -8.08 -9.31
C LEU A 173 10.68 -9.55 -8.90
N PRO A 174 11.78 -9.91 -8.19
CA PRO A 174 12.07 -11.29 -7.84
C PRO A 174 10.94 -12.04 -7.13
N HIS A 175 10.10 -11.32 -6.37
CA HIS A 175 9.00 -11.92 -5.63
C HIS A 175 7.80 -12.29 -6.51
N TYR A 176 7.69 -11.72 -7.71
CA TYR A 176 6.60 -11.95 -8.66
C TYR A 176 6.99 -12.82 -9.86
N VAL A 177 8.30 -13.02 -10.11
CA VAL A 177 8.79 -13.89 -11.19
C VAL A 177 8.68 -15.38 -10.81
N ARG A 178 8.85 -15.69 -9.52
CA ARG A 178 8.74 -17.04 -8.95
C ARG A 178 7.32 -17.34 -8.49
#